data_AF-A0A1A9S0N3-F1
#
_entry.id   AF-A0A1A9S0N3-F1
#
_cell.length_a   1.000
_cell.length_b   1.000
_cell.length_c   1.000
_cell.angle_alpha   90.00
_cell.angle_beta   90.00
_cell.angle_gamma   90.00
#
_symmetry.space_group_name_H-M   'P 1'
#
loop_
_entity.id
_entity.type
_entity.pdbx_description
1 polymer ?
#
loop_
_entity_poly.entity_id
_entity_poly.type
_entity_poly.pdbx_seq_one_letter_code
_entity_poly.pdbx_strand_id
1 'polypeptide(L)'
;MSSSESGGNARSYRVRLDELNANARCFWADWQQEEARLAALADAVAFVTEANELLQRHCPEVVVELDGEPANGALVFSANGVIARFPQVLALVAEAAEGTQRSVVCFRQRVGASEQFAIRMNGVDLRAADILVRCEEWQGLPALEMAFAAPPKEEDKAAVQHLAIIMLDHVLGEWDAVVKVGALDFVDAVPPDAVPLNRLPEKLDEVWKALGRDALYPEPEWEFAAYQCDEDEEAGRDALVLLRNESANGLLGRADMGWVVSVQCSIDGEEGLTAAYQLQDELDAEAAHQQQGIVTLSVTNLTRGERTVFAATGEPERLAAKAQEICARFAQLKPQVDCEYDPNWRHYRF
;
A
#
# COMPACT_ATOMS: atom_id res chain seq x y z
N MET A 1 14.54 29.59 20.55
CA MET A 1 13.80 28.58 21.35
C MET A 1 12.97 27.75 20.40
N SER A 2 13.52 26.62 19.95
CA SER A 2 12.79 25.38 19.64
C SER A 2 13.88 24.39 19.24
N SER A 3 14.22 23.50 20.16
CA SER A 3 15.23 22.46 19.98
C SER A 3 14.67 21.24 20.67
N SER A 4 13.68 20.57 20.06
CA SER A 4 13.10 19.33 20.59
C SER A 4 12.24 18.54 19.60
N GLU A 5 12.49 18.57 18.30
CA GLU A 5 11.65 17.82 17.32
C GLU A 5 12.35 16.61 16.66
N SER A 6 13.68 16.53 16.64
CA SER A 6 14.38 15.44 15.94
C SER A 6 14.30 14.06 16.62
N GLY A 7 14.01 14.01 17.92
CA GLY A 7 13.74 12.75 18.65
C GLY A 7 12.28 12.30 18.61
N GLY A 8 11.38 13.11 18.03
CA GLY A 8 9.94 12.86 17.99
C GLY A 8 9.53 11.89 16.89
N ASN A 9 10.08 12.02 15.68
CA ASN A 9 9.61 11.30 14.50
C ASN A 9 10.08 9.83 14.48
N ALA A 10 11.36 9.58 14.75
CA ALA A 10 11.90 8.22 14.84
C ALA A 10 11.30 7.40 16.01
N ARG A 11 10.96 8.08 17.10
CA ARG A 11 10.27 7.48 18.24
C ARG A 11 8.79 7.24 17.93
N SER A 12 8.19 8.06 17.07
CA SER A 12 6.78 7.96 16.69
C SER A 12 6.49 6.73 15.83
N TYR A 13 7.32 6.41 14.81
CA TYR A 13 7.05 5.23 13.98
C TYR A 13 7.30 3.92 14.73
N ARG A 14 8.35 3.83 15.57
CA ARG A 14 8.65 2.61 16.32
C ARG A 14 7.57 2.31 17.35
N VAL A 15 7.11 3.34 18.07
CA VAL A 15 5.95 3.22 18.96
C VAL A 15 4.71 2.78 18.18
N ARG A 16 4.49 3.31 16.96
CA ARG A 16 3.38 2.89 16.10
C ARG A 16 3.48 1.41 15.70
N LEU A 17 4.64 0.92 15.26
CA LEU A 17 4.83 -0.49 14.90
C LEU A 17 4.67 -1.42 16.12
N ASP A 18 5.24 -1.05 17.26
CA ASP A 18 5.09 -1.78 18.52
C ASP A 18 3.62 -1.89 18.94
N GLU A 19 2.85 -0.79 18.79
CA GLU A 19 1.41 -0.76 19.06
C GLU A 19 0.62 -1.67 18.11
N LEU A 20 0.88 -1.62 16.80
CA LEU A 20 0.22 -2.49 15.81
C LEU A 20 0.44 -3.98 16.13
N ASN A 21 1.68 -4.34 16.46
CA ASN A 21 2.05 -5.70 16.81
C ASN A 21 1.45 -6.12 18.17
N ALA A 22 1.39 -5.22 19.15
CA ALA A 22 0.75 -5.50 20.43
C ALA A 22 -0.77 -5.74 20.28
N ASN A 23 -1.45 -4.92 19.47
CA ASN A 23 -2.88 -5.10 19.18
C ASN A 23 -3.15 -6.45 18.51
N ALA A 24 -2.32 -6.83 17.53
CA ALA A 24 -2.43 -8.12 16.85
C ALA A 24 -2.27 -9.30 17.83
N ARG A 25 -1.24 -9.26 18.70
CA ARG A 25 -1.03 -10.28 19.73
C ARG A 25 -2.18 -10.36 20.73
N CYS A 26 -2.71 -9.23 21.19
CA CYS A 26 -3.87 -9.21 22.08
C CYS A 26 -5.11 -9.82 21.41
N PHE A 27 -5.37 -9.49 20.15
CA PHE A 27 -6.46 -10.11 19.38
C PHE A 27 -6.27 -11.62 19.29
N TRP A 28 -5.09 -12.12 18.92
CA TRP A 28 -4.86 -13.55 18.78
C TRP A 28 -4.93 -14.30 20.12
N ALA A 29 -4.50 -13.69 21.22
CA ALA A 29 -4.65 -14.27 22.56
C ALA A 29 -6.12 -14.42 22.97
N ASP A 30 -6.97 -13.46 22.60
CA ASP A 30 -8.42 -13.54 22.81
C ASP A 30 -9.06 -14.55 21.83
N TRP A 31 -8.60 -14.58 20.57
CA TRP A 31 -9.07 -15.53 19.55
C TRP A 31 -8.88 -16.98 19.99
N GLN A 32 -7.70 -17.34 20.50
CA GLN A 32 -7.41 -18.70 20.97
C GLN A 32 -8.39 -19.19 22.05
N GLN A 33 -8.90 -18.29 22.89
CA GLN A 33 -9.86 -18.63 23.94
C GLN A 33 -11.27 -18.84 23.39
N GLU A 34 -11.61 -18.13 22.31
CA GLU A 34 -12.95 -18.09 21.71
C GLU A 34 -13.10 -18.99 20.47
N GLU A 35 -12.00 -19.43 19.86
CA GLU A 35 -11.98 -20.09 18.54
C GLU A 35 -12.89 -21.32 18.48
N ALA A 36 -12.82 -22.19 19.49
CA ALA A 36 -13.65 -23.40 19.54
C ALA A 36 -15.15 -23.07 19.65
N ARG A 37 -15.50 -21.98 20.35
CA ARG A 37 -16.89 -21.52 20.49
C ARG A 37 -17.39 -20.89 19.19
N LEU A 38 -16.56 -20.04 18.56
CA LEU A 38 -16.86 -19.44 17.27
C LEU A 38 -17.03 -20.51 16.18
N ALA A 39 -16.13 -21.49 16.12
CA ALA A 39 -16.18 -22.59 15.16
C ALA A 39 -17.42 -23.49 15.31
N ALA A 40 -18.07 -23.49 16.48
CA ALA A 40 -19.30 -24.22 16.73
C ALA A 40 -20.57 -23.49 16.24
N LEU A 41 -20.45 -22.23 15.81
CA LEU A 41 -21.56 -21.49 15.21
C LEU A 41 -21.90 -22.09 13.84
N ALA A 42 -23.16 -22.47 13.65
CA ALA A 42 -23.63 -23.02 12.36
C ALA A 42 -23.90 -21.93 11.30
N ASP A 43 -24.10 -20.69 11.73
CA ASP A 43 -24.40 -19.56 10.86
C ASP A 43 -23.16 -18.70 10.63
N ALA A 44 -22.79 -18.52 9.36
CA ALA A 44 -21.66 -17.69 8.97
C ALA A 44 -21.84 -16.22 9.32
N VAL A 45 -23.09 -15.70 9.29
CA VAL A 45 -23.36 -14.31 9.66
C VAL A 45 -23.11 -14.09 11.15
N ALA A 46 -23.61 -14.99 11.99
CA ALA A 46 -23.31 -14.99 13.42
C ALA A 46 -21.79 -15.09 13.69
N PHE A 47 -21.09 -16.01 13.02
CA PHE A 47 -19.64 -16.14 13.14
C PHE A 47 -18.91 -14.83 12.83
N VAL A 48 -19.17 -14.24 11.67
CA VAL A 48 -18.50 -13.02 11.23
C VAL A 48 -18.83 -11.86 12.17
N THR A 49 -20.07 -11.76 12.64
CA THR A 49 -20.48 -10.71 13.59
C THR A 49 -19.68 -10.80 14.89
N GLU A 50 -19.65 -11.98 15.52
CA GLU A 50 -18.94 -12.17 16.79
C GLU A 50 -17.41 -12.10 16.65
N ALA A 51 -16.87 -12.60 15.54
CA ALA A 51 -15.45 -12.48 15.22
C ALA A 51 -15.03 -11.00 15.06
N ASN A 52 -15.87 -10.17 14.43
CA ASN A 52 -15.63 -8.73 14.34
C ASN A 52 -15.77 -8.05 15.69
N GLU A 53 -16.75 -8.41 16.53
CA GLU A 53 -16.86 -7.88 17.89
C GLU A 53 -15.60 -8.16 18.74
N LEU A 54 -14.96 -9.31 18.54
CA LEU A 54 -13.68 -9.64 19.15
C LEU A 54 -12.55 -8.76 18.60
N LEU A 55 -12.46 -8.65 17.27
CA LEU A 55 -11.45 -7.87 16.57
C LEU A 55 -11.49 -6.38 16.94
N GLN A 56 -12.68 -5.78 16.99
CA GLN A 56 -12.85 -4.34 17.24
C GLN A 56 -12.35 -3.90 18.64
N ARG A 57 -12.12 -4.82 19.58
CA ARG A 57 -11.56 -4.50 20.91
C ARG A 57 -10.11 -4.03 20.84
N HIS A 58 -9.38 -4.51 19.85
CA HIS A 58 -7.93 -4.29 19.71
C HIS A 58 -7.57 -3.59 18.39
N CYS A 59 -8.29 -3.89 17.32
CA CYS A 59 -8.01 -3.42 15.96
C CYS A 59 -9.24 -2.71 15.37
N PRO A 60 -9.58 -1.49 15.84
CA PRO A 60 -10.72 -0.75 15.31
C PRO A 60 -10.55 -0.47 13.81
N GLU A 61 -11.66 -0.51 13.08
CA GLU A 61 -11.74 -0.21 11.63
C GLU A 61 -11.05 -1.23 10.70
N VAL A 62 -10.52 -2.32 11.27
CA VAL A 62 -10.17 -3.54 10.51
C VAL A 62 -11.32 -4.51 10.64
N VAL A 63 -11.64 -5.26 9.57
CA VAL A 63 -12.71 -6.26 9.59
C VAL A 63 -12.14 -7.66 9.34
N VAL A 64 -12.83 -8.66 9.88
CA VAL A 64 -12.61 -10.08 9.54
C VAL A 64 -13.80 -10.60 8.76
N GLU A 65 -13.53 -11.22 7.63
CA GLU A 65 -14.47 -11.94 6.80
C GLU A 65 -14.17 -13.44 6.87
N LEU A 66 -15.11 -14.26 6.40
CA LEU A 66 -14.99 -15.71 6.38
C LEU A 66 -15.14 -16.21 4.94
N ASP A 67 -14.12 -16.90 4.44
CA ASP A 67 -14.20 -17.67 3.21
C ASP A 67 -14.39 -19.16 3.53
N GLY A 68 -15.58 -19.68 3.23
CA GLY A 68 -16.00 -21.04 3.58
C GLY A 68 -16.89 -21.11 4.82
N GLU A 69 -16.84 -22.24 5.52
CA GLU A 69 -17.74 -22.54 6.66
C GLU A 69 -17.14 -22.12 8.01
N PRO A 70 -17.95 -21.78 9.02
CA PRO A 70 -17.45 -21.37 10.34
C PRO A 70 -16.47 -22.32 11.00
N ALA A 71 -16.60 -23.64 10.77
CA ALA A 71 -15.76 -24.65 11.41
C ALA A 71 -14.30 -24.64 10.93
N ASN A 72 -14.04 -24.30 9.66
CA ASN A 72 -12.72 -24.49 9.04
C ASN A 72 -12.36 -23.48 7.94
N GLY A 73 -13.26 -22.56 7.59
CA GLY A 73 -13.05 -21.54 6.58
C GLY A 73 -11.88 -20.60 6.93
N ALA A 74 -11.34 -19.97 5.89
CA ALA A 74 -10.24 -19.03 6.05
C ALA A 74 -10.72 -17.70 6.64
N LEU A 75 -9.91 -17.10 7.50
CA LEU A 75 -10.14 -15.75 8.01
C LEU A 75 -9.50 -14.77 7.04
N VAL A 76 -10.30 -13.85 6.48
CA VAL A 76 -9.81 -12.82 5.57
C VAL A 76 -9.85 -11.49 6.30
N PHE A 77 -8.69 -10.88 6.55
CA PHE A 77 -8.64 -9.56 7.17
C PHE A 77 -8.62 -8.47 6.11
N SER A 78 -9.45 -7.45 6.29
CA SER A 78 -9.63 -6.34 5.35
C SER A 78 -9.65 -5.01 6.09
N ALA A 79 -9.18 -3.96 5.42
CA ALA A 79 -9.23 -2.59 5.90
C ALA A 79 -10.34 -1.78 5.20
N ASN A 80 -11.20 -2.44 4.41
CA ASN A 80 -12.23 -1.83 3.58
C ASN A 80 -11.68 -0.67 2.73
N GLY A 81 -10.47 -0.86 2.19
CA GLY A 81 -9.80 0.14 1.35
C GLY A 81 -9.16 1.32 2.09
N VAL A 82 -9.19 1.34 3.43
CA VAL A 82 -8.54 2.40 4.22
C VAL A 82 -7.05 2.10 4.36
N ILE A 83 -6.23 2.70 3.48
CA ILE A 83 -4.75 2.51 3.44
C ILE A 83 -4.10 2.68 4.82
N ALA A 84 -4.54 3.67 5.62
CA ALA A 84 -3.98 3.92 6.94
C ALA A 84 -4.15 2.73 7.93
N ARG A 85 -5.02 1.78 7.63
CA ARG A 85 -5.28 0.57 8.43
C ARG A 85 -4.60 -0.69 7.88
N PHE A 86 -4.01 -0.65 6.67
CA PHE A 86 -3.28 -1.77 6.10
C PHE A 86 -2.14 -2.28 6.99
N PRO A 87 -1.35 -1.42 7.69
CA PRO A 87 -0.34 -1.89 8.63
C PRO A 87 -0.90 -2.79 9.75
N GLN A 88 -2.12 -2.52 10.22
CA GLN A 88 -2.75 -3.35 11.25
C GLN A 88 -3.17 -4.71 10.70
N VAL A 89 -3.63 -4.78 9.45
CA VAL A 89 -3.92 -6.05 8.74
C VAL A 89 -2.65 -6.88 8.57
N LEU A 90 -1.55 -6.25 8.15
CA LEU A 90 -0.26 -6.92 7.99
C LEU A 90 0.25 -7.48 9.33
N ALA A 91 0.14 -6.72 10.42
CA ALA A 91 0.50 -7.18 11.76
C ALA A 91 -0.34 -8.38 12.23
N LEU A 92 -1.66 -8.37 11.97
CA LEU A 92 -2.55 -9.49 12.27
C LEU A 92 -2.12 -10.77 11.55
N VAL A 93 -1.77 -10.67 10.27
CA VAL A 93 -1.34 -11.82 9.45
C VAL A 93 0.02 -12.34 9.91
N ALA A 94 0.96 -11.46 10.25
CA ALA A 94 2.30 -11.86 10.73
C ALA A 94 2.24 -12.67 12.03
N GLU A 95 1.34 -12.32 12.94
CA GLU A 95 1.16 -12.98 14.24
C GLU A 95 0.22 -14.22 14.18
N ALA A 96 -0.41 -14.48 13.03
CA ALA A 96 -1.45 -15.49 12.88
C ALA A 96 -0.99 -16.93 13.17
N ALA A 97 0.24 -17.27 12.80
CA ALA A 97 0.78 -18.63 12.94
C ALA A 97 0.85 -19.08 14.42
N GLU A 98 1.01 -18.14 15.34
CA GLU A 98 0.94 -18.41 16.77
C GLU A 98 -0.50 -18.40 17.29
N GLY A 99 -1.42 -17.70 16.61
CA GLY A 99 -2.79 -17.44 17.05
C GLY A 99 -3.85 -18.47 16.63
N THR A 100 -3.68 -19.16 15.49
CA THR A 100 -4.70 -20.08 14.96
C THR A 100 -4.09 -21.15 14.05
N GLN A 101 -4.81 -22.27 13.89
CA GLN A 101 -4.51 -23.29 12.88
C GLN A 101 -5.29 -23.09 11.57
N ARG A 102 -6.19 -22.09 11.53
CA ARG A 102 -6.96 -21.74 10.34
C ARG A 102 -6.06 -21.07 9.32
N SER A 103 -6.45 -21.16 8.05
CA SER A 103 -5.86 -20.31 7.02
C SER A 103 -6.23 -18.85 7.31
N VAL A 104 -5.22 -17.99 7.30
CA VAL A 104 -5.37 -16.55 7.44
C VAL A 104 -4.91 -15.89 6.15
N VAL A 105 -5.75 -15.03 5.60
CA VAL A 105 -5.56 -14.37 4.33
C VAL A 105 -5.47 -12.86 4.55
N CYS A 106 -4.43 -12.27 3.98
CA CYS A 106 -4.19 -10.84 4.00
C CYS A 106 -4.96 -10.17 2.86
N PHE A 107 -5.92 -9.30 3.18
CA PHE A 107 -6.79 -8.60 2.24
C PHE A 107 -7.68 -9.52 1.40
N ARG A 108 -8.77 -8.96 0.86
CA ARG A 108 -9.60 -9.68 -0.12
C ARG A 108 -8.75 -10.07 -1.33
N GLN A 109 -8.83 -11.33 -1.72
CA GLN A 109 -8.16 -11.86 -2.91
C GLN A 109 -9.04 -11.61 -4.14
N ARG A 110 -8.40 -11.52 -5.31
CA ARG A 110 -9.09 -11.48 -6.60
C ARG A 110 -10.07 -12.65 -6.70
N VAL A 111 -11.34 -12.34 -6.87
CA VAL A 111 -12.32 -13.31 -7.37
C VAL A 111 -11.92 -13.56 -8.83
N GLY A 112 -11.32 -14.71 -9.12
CA GLY A 112 -10.89 -15.07 -10.48
C GLY A 112 -12.01 -14.88 -11.50
N ALA A 113 -11.71 -14.89 -12.81
CA ALA A 113 -12.60 -14.50 -13.92
C ALA A 113 -13.93 -15.31 -14.01
N SER A 114 -14.81 -15.13 -13.03
CA SER A 114 -16.08 -15.81 -12.87
C SER A 114 -17.16 -14.92 -13.42
N GLU A 115 -17.77 -15.37 -14.53
CA GLU A 115 -18.93 -14.70 -15.12
C GLU A 115 -20.17 -14.72 -14.19
N GLN A 116 -20.12 -15.50 -13.11
CA GLN A 116 -21.24 -15.69 -12.18
C GLN A 116 -21.16 -14.76 -10.96
N PHE A 117 -20.10 -13.96 -10.81
CA PHE A 117 -20.00 -13.05 -9.68
C PHE A 117 -21.10 -11.98 -9.74
N ALA A 118 -21.92 -11.96 -8.70
CA ALA A 118 -23.05 -11.05 -8.56
C ALA A 118 -23.20 -10.65 -7.10
N ILE A 119 -23.54 -9.39 -6.87
CA ILE A 119 -23.91 -8.88 -5.55
C ILE A 119 -25.37 -8.49 -5.58
N ARG A 120 -26.10 -8.93 -4.54
CA ARG A 120 -27.47 -8.51 -4.29
C ARG A 120 -27.56 -7.78 -2.97
N MET A 121 -27.97 -6.51 -3.01
CA MET A 121 -28.11 -5.68 -1.82
C MET A 121 -29.29 -4.73 -1.98
N ASN A 122 -30.11 -4.57 -0.93
CA ASN A 122 -31.24 -3.64 -0.91
C ASN A 122 -32.20 -3.74 -2.12
N GLY A 123 -32.38 -4.96 -2.66
CA GLY A 123 -33.25 -5.20 -3.82
C GLY A 123 -32.61 -4.94 -5.18
N VAL A 124 -31.37 -4.45 -5.23
CA VAL A 124 -30.56 -4.34 -6.45
C VAL A 124 -29.77 -5.64 -6.64
N ASP A 125 -29.78 -6.17 -7.86
CA ASP A 125 -28.98 -7.33 -8.28
C ASP A 125 -28.06 -6.86 -9.42
N LEU A 126 -26.76 -6.94 -9.20
CA LEU A 126 -25.75 -6.45 -10.12
C LEU A 126 -24.73 -7.56 -10.39
N ARG A 127 -24.52 -7.90 -11.67
CA ARG A 127 -23.53 -8.89 -12.10
C ARG A 127 -22.29 -8.19 -12.62
N ALA A 128 -21.14 -8.85 -12.50
CA ALA A 128 -19.89 -8.32 -13.05
C ALA A 128 -19.99 -8.08 -14.57
N ALA A 129 -20.78 -8.90 -15.28
CA ALA A 129 -21.02 -8.76 -16.71
C ALA A 129 -21.88 -7.52 -17.08
N ASP A 130 -22.61 -6.93 -16.13
CA ASP A 130 -23.43 -5.74 -16.35
C ASP A 130 -22.61 -4.45 -16.25
N ILE A 131 -21.34 -4.55 -15.84
CA ILE A 131 -20.40 -3.44 -15.68
C ILE A 131 -19.32 -3.61 -16.75
N LEU A 132 -19.14 -2.57 -17.57
CA LEU A 132 -18.12 -2.50 -18.61
C LEU A 132 -17.05 -1.50 -18.17
N VAL A 133 -15.79 -1.88 -18.28
CA VAL A 133 -14.65 -1.12 -17.78
C VAL A 133 -13.63 -0.96 -18.89
N ARG A 134 -13.21 0.28 -19.13
CA ARG A 134 -11.98 0.59 -19.86
C ARG A 134 -10.88 0.84 -18.83
N CYS A 135 -9.73 0.23 -19.04
CA CYS A 135 -8.56 0.36 -18.17
C CYS A 135 -7.35 0.74 -19.03
N GLU A 136 -6.82 1.93 -18.79
CA GLU A 136 -5.72 2.53 -19.54
C GLU A 136 -4.73 3.22 -18.60
N GLU A 137 -3.56 3.57 -19.11
CA GLU A 137 -2.57 4.34 -18.36
C GLU A 137 -2.97 5.82 -18.29
N TRP A 138 -2.92 6.39 -17.08
CA TRP A 138 -3.03 7.81 -16.82
C TRP A 138 -2.14 8.21 -15.64
N GLN A 139 -1.22 9.16 -15.87
CA GLN A 139 -0.27 9.65 -14.86
C GLN A 139 0.54 8.54 -14.18
N GLY A 140 0.99 7.55 -14.97
CA GLY A 140 1.78 6.42 -14.50
C GLY A 140 0.98 5.41 -13.68
N LEU A 141 -0.35 5.39 -13.76
CA LEU A 141 -1.21 4.41 -13.10
C LEU A 141 -2.32 3.93 -14.03
N PRO A 142 -2.78 2.68 -13.88
CA PRO A 142 -4.07 2.26 -14.41
C PRO A 142 -5.21 3.16 -13.91
N ALA A 143 -5.95 3.77 -14.83
CA ALA A 143 -7.18 4.49 -14.57
C ALA A 143 -8.37 3.77 -15.19
N LEU A 144 -9.52 3.84 -14.52
CA LEU A 144 -10.72 3.11 -14.87
C LEU A 144 -11.84 4.07 -15.30
N GLU A 145 -12.42 3.80 -16.45
CA GLU A 145 -13.72 4.35 -16.83
C GLU A 145 -14.74 3.23 -16.80
N MET A 146 -15.79 3.41 -15.99
CA MET A 146 -16.82 2.41 -15.75
C MET A 146 -18.16 2.86 -16.33
N ALA A 147 -18.77 2.00 -17.14
CA ALA A 147 -20.11 2.16 -17.66
C ALA A 147 -20.98 0.95 -17.29
N PHE A 148 -22.29 1.13 -17.27
CA PHE A 148 -23.23 0.02 -17.15
C PHE A 148 -23.72 -0.41 -18.52
N ALA A 149 -23.78 -1.71 -18.77
CA ALA A 149 -24.27 -2.28 -20.03
C ALA A 149 -25.71 -1.82 -20.34
N ALA A 150 -26.52 -1.67 -19.29
CA ALA A 150 -27.79 -0.97 -19.31
C ALA A 150 -27.73 0.19 -18.30
N PRO A 151 -27.97 1.45 -18.71
CA PRO A 151 -27.96 2.57 -17.78
C PRO A 151 -28.93 2.35 -16.61
N PRO A 152 -28.48 2.53 -15.35
CA PRO A 152 -29.38 2.45 -14.21
C PRO A 152 -30.40 3.60 -14.30
N LYS A 153 -31.55 3.40 -13.66
CA LYS A 153 -32.50 4.50 -13.47
C LYS A 153 -31.86 5.58 -12.62
N GLU A 154 -32.22 6.84 -12.85
CA GLU A 154 -31.63 7.98 -12.13
C GLU A 154 -31.78 7.86 -10.60
N GLU A 155 -32.92 7.34 -10.12
CA GLU A 155 -33.19 7.11 -8.70
C GLU A 155 -32.30 6.02 -8.07
N ASP A 156 -31.82 5.07 -8.87
CA ASP A 156 -31.00 3.94 -8.42
C ASP A 156 -29.49 4.16 -8.70
N LYS A 157 -29.12 5.20 -9.47
CA LYS A 157 -27.76 5.42 -10.00
C LYS A 157 -26.70 5.38 -8.90
N ALA A 158 -26.91 6.11 -7.80
CA ALA A 158 -25.95 6.15 -6.69
C ALA A 158 -25.78 4.78 -6.01
N ALA A 159 -26.87 4.04 -5.80
CA ALA A 159 -26.83 2.72 -5.18
C ALA A 159 -26.12 1.69 -6.08
N VAL A 160 -26.37 1.72 -7.39
CA VAL A 160 -25.74 0.84 -8.37
C VAL A 160 -24.24 1.17 -8.51
N GLN A 161 -23.86 2.45 -8.54
CA GLN A 161 -22.45 2.87 -8.55
C GLN A 161 -21.71 2.42 -7.28
N HIS A 162 -22.33 2.59 -6.11
CA HIS A 162 -21.74 2.10 -4.86
C HIS A 162 -21.53 0.58 -4.86
N LEU A 163 -22.50 -0.18 -5.36
CA LEU A 163 -22.36 -1.62 -5.53
C LEU A 163 -21.25 -1.99 -6.52
N ALA A 164 -21.11 -1.25 -7.62
CA ALA A 164 -20.04 -1.47 -8.59
C ALA A 164 -18.64 -1.27 -7.96
N ILE A 165 -18.47 -0.30 -7.06
CA ILE A 165 -17.23 -0.11 -6.29
C ILE A 165 -16.97 -1.30 -5.37
N ILE A 166 -17.98 -1.78 -4.64
CA ILE A 166 -17.83 -2.99 -3.80
C ILE A 166 -17.43 -4.20 -4.66
N MET A 167 -18.04 -4.35 -5.83
CA MET A 167 -17.69 -5.43 -6.77
C MET A 167 -16.25 -5.31 -7.27
N LEU A 168 -15.76 -4.09 -7.49
CA LEU A 168 -14.38 -3.82 -7.90
C LEU A 168 -13.39 -4.38 -6.89
N ASP A 169 -13.60 -4.12 -5.59
CA ASP A 169 -12.74 -4.63 -4.51
C ASP A 169 -12.67 -6.16 -4.48
N HIS A 170 -13.77 -6.84 -4.81
CA HIS A 170 -13.80 -8.30 -4.89
C HIS A 170 -13.10 -8.81 -6.16
N VAL A 171 -13.35 -8.17 -7.30
CA VAL A 171 -12.79 -8.61 -8.59
C VAL A 171 -11.28 -8.39 -8.65
N LEU A 172 -10.81 -7.21 -8.23
CA LEU A 172 -9.38 -6.89 -8.20
C LEU A 172 -8.66 -7.39 -6.96
N GLY A 173 -9.41 -7.75 -5.91
CA GLY A 173 -8.83 -7.84 -4.58
C GLY A 173 -8.54 -6.44 -4.02
N GLU A 174 -8.50 -6.34 -2.70
CA GLU A 174 -8.42 -5.05 -2.01
C GLU A 174 -7.06 -4.37 -2.23
N TRP A 175 -5.95 -5.13 -2.27
CA TRP A 175 -4.63 -4.54 -2.51
C TRP A 175 -4.56 -3.85 -3.87
N ASP A 176 -4.95 -4.54 -4.94
CA ASP A 176 -4.81 -3.98 -6.29
C ASP A 176 -5.79 -2.83 -6.54
N ALA A 177 -7.02 -2.94 -6.02
CA ALA A 177 -8.03 -1.88 -6.11
C ALA A 177 -7.54 -0.57 -5.46
N VAL A 178 -6.78 -0.66 -4.37
CA VAL A 178 -6.39 0.52 -3.57
C VAL A 178 -5.00 1.04 -3.94
N VAL A 179 -4.08 0.13 -4.27
CA VAL A 179 -2.66 0.48 -4.47
C VAL A 179 -2.33 0.71 -5.94
N LYS A 180 -2.92 -0.08 -6.84
CA LYS A 180 -2.56 -0.07 -8.27
C LYS A 180 -3.50 0.80 -9.09
N VAL A 181 -4.79 0.85 -8.76
CA VAL A 181 -5.74 1.72 -9.47
C VAL A 181 -5.54 3.17 -9.04
N GLY A 182 -5.42 4.06 -10.03
CA GLY A 182 -5.37 5.51 -9.86
C GLY A 182 -6.77 6.13 -9.90
N ALA A 183 -7.08 6.83 -10.98
CA ALA A 183 -8.39 7.45 -11.17
C ALA A 183 -9.48 6.41 -11.50
N LEU A 184 -10.70 6.67 -11.02
CA LEU A 184 -11.90 5.90 -11.35
C LEU A 184 -13.04 6.87 -11.61
N ASP A 185 -13.64 6.78 -12.80
CA ASP A 185 -14.79 7.59 -13.19
C ASP A 185 -15.94 6.72 -13.72
N PHE A 186 -17.17 7.10 -13.36
CA PHE A 186 -18.36 6.53 -14.00
C PHE A 186 -18.77 7.38 -15.19
N VAL A 187 -18.92 6.76 -16.36
CA VAL A 187 -19.27 7.42 -17.61
C VAL A 187 -20.62 6.96 -18.12
N ASP A 188 -21.38 7.86 -18.76
CA ASP A 188 -22.73 7.56 -19.24
C ASP A 188 -22.74 6.75 -20.56
N ALA A 189 -21.66 6.82 -21.34
CA ALA A 189 -21.48 6.07 -22.58
C ALA A 189 -20.41 5.00 -22.42
N VAL A 190 -20.67 3.80 -22.92
CA VAL A 190 -19.70 2.69 -22.91
C VAL A 190 -18.45 3.10 -23.70
N PRO A 191 -17.26 3.15 -23.07
CA PRO A 191 -16.03 3.48 -23.78
C PRO A 191 -15.71 2.46 -24.88
N PRO A 192 -14.99 2.87 -25.94
CA PRO A 192 -14.42 1.91 -26.89
C PRO A 192 -13.49 0.93 -26.15
N ASP A 193 -13.44 -0.32 -26.62
CA ASP A 193 -12.58 -1.38 -26.07
C ASP A 193 -12.82 -1.73 -24.58
N ALA A 194 -13.93 -1.28 -24.00
CA ALA A 194 -14.34 -1.67 -22.65
C ALA A 194 -14.58 -3.19 -22.56
N VAL A 195 -14.12 -3.79 -21.47
CA VAL A 195 -14.30 -5.21 -21.17
C VAL A 195 -15.27 -5.38 -19.99
N PRO A 196 -15.98 -6.50 -19.87
CA PRO A 196 -16.74 -6.82 -18.66
C PRO A 196 -15.87 -6.78 -17.40
N LEU A 197 -16.43 -6.35 -16.26
CA LEU A 197 -15.67 -6.16 -15.01
C LEU A 197 -14.89 -7.43 -14.60
N ASN A 198 -15.43 -8.63 -14.80
CA ASN A 198 -14.74 -9.89 -14.47
C ASN A 198 -13.46 -10.14 -15.31
N ARG A 199 -13.24 -9.38 -16.39
CA ARG A 199 -12.00 -9.39 -17.20
C ARG A 199 -11.01 -8.29 -16.81
N LEU A 200 -11.41 -7.39 -15.91
CA LEU A 200 -10.55 -6.31 -15.45
C LEU A 200 -9.22 -6.77 -14.85
N PRO A 201 -9.11 -7.87 -14.08
CA PRO A 201 -7.82 -8.30 -13.54
C PRO A 201 -6.77 -8.57 -14.64
N GLU A 202 -7.17 -9.24 -15.72
CA GLU A 202 -6.31 -9.50 -16.88
C GLU A 202 -5.88 -8.18 -17.53
N LYS A 203 -6.82 -7.25 -17.70
CA LYS A 203 -6.53 -5.94 -18.31
C LYS A 203 -5.63 -5.06 -17.44
N LEU A 204 -5.85 -5.07 -16.12
CA LEU A 204 -5.02 -4.37 -15.16
C LEU A 204 -3.57 -4.87 -15.23
N ASP A 205 -3.37 -6.19 -15.28
CA ASP A 205 -2.03 -6.78 -15.36
C ASP A 205 -1.32 -6.43 -16.68
N GLU A 206 -2.05 -6.34 -17.80
CA GLU A 206 -1.52 -5.85 -19.07
C GLU A 206 -0.98 -4.41 -18.97
N VAL A 207 -1.80 -3.49 -18.43
CA VAL A 207 -1.42 -2.08 -18.27
C VAL A 207 -0.26 -1.96 -17.27
N TRP A 208 -0.32 -2.69 -16.16
CA TRP A 208 0.73 -2.71 -15.13
C TRP A 208 2.07 -3.18 -15.69
N LYS A 209 2.06 -4.24 -16.50
CA LYS A 209 3.26 -4.74 -17.16
C LYS A 209 3.77 -3.78 -18.23
N ALA A 210 2.89 -3.13 -18.99
CA ALA A 210 3.27 -2.11 -19.98
C ALA A 210 3.95 -0.90 -19.33
N LEU A 211 3.63 -0.60 -18.07
CA LEU A 211 4.32 0.38 -17.23
C LEU A 211 5.68 -0.09 -16.70
N GLY A 212 6.14 -1.30 -17.06
CA GLY A 212 7.43 -1.86 -16.62
C GLY A 212 7.41 -2.39 -15.18
N ARG A 213 6.23 -2.77 -14.66
CA ARG A 213 6.06 -3.24 -13.28
C ARG A 213 5.73 -4.73 -13.27
N ASP A 214 6.71 -5.54 -12.91
CA ASP A 214 6.64 -7.01 -12.98
C ASP A 214 6.87 -7.71 -11.64
N ALA A 215 7.05 -6.94 -10.56
CA ALA A 215 7.37 -7.37 -9.21
C ALA A 215 8.71 -8.11 -9.05
N LEU A 216 9.53 -8.18 -10.10
CA LEU A 216 10.85 -8.80 -10.04
C LEU A 216 11.84 -7.82 -9.42
N TYR A 217 12.70 -8.34 -8.53
CA TYR A 217 13.78 -7.54 -7.99
C TYR A 217 14.83 -7.29 -9.09
N PRO A 218 15.22 -6.04 -9.34
CA PRO A 218 16.12 -5.71 -10.44
C PRO A 218 17.53 -6.27 -10.21
N GLU A 219 18.21 -6.57 -11.31
CA GLU A 219 19.64 -6.91 -11.27
C GLU A 219 20.47 -5.70 -10.80
N PRO A 220 21.69 -5.91 -10.23
CA PRO A 220 22.46 -4.86 -9.55
C PRO A 220 22.95 -3.69 -10.42
N GLU A 221 22.88 -3.80 -11.74
CA GLU A 221 23.19 -2.68 -12.64
C GLU A 221 21.99 -1.73 -12.69
N TRP A 222 21.92 -0.85 -11.70
CA TRP A 222 20.79 0.04 -11.55
C TRP A 222 20.84 1.22 -12.51
N GLU A 223 19.68 1.52 -13.08
CA GLU A 223 19.46 2.62 -13.98
C GLU A 223 18.93 3.82 -13.19
N PHE A 224 19.57 4.98 -13.37
CA PHE A 224 19.16 6.21 -12.70
C PHE A 224 18.89 7.31 -13.72
N ALA A 225 17.82 8.08 -13.48
CA ALA A 225 17.50 9.28 -14.23
C ALA A 225 17.57 10.51 -13.32
N ALA A 226 18.12 11.60 -13.87
CA ALA A 226 18.21 12.88 -13.18
C ALA A 226 17.16 13.85 -13.72
N TYR A 227 16.40 14.46 -12.82
CA TYR A 227 15.41 15.50 -13.12
C TYR A 227 15.78 16.77 -12.39
N GLN A 228 15.50 17.92 -12.98
CA GLN A 228 15.78 19.22 -12.38
C GLN A 228 14.52 20.08 -12.41
N CYS A 229 14.28 20.78 -11.31
CA CYS A 229 13.23 21.76 -11.18
C CYS A 229 13.87 23.08 -10.78
N ASP A 230 13.65 24.12 -11.59
CA ASP A 230 14.16 25.46 -11.28
C ASP A 230 13.31 26.14 -10.21
N GLU A 231 13.98 26.99 -9.43
CA GLU A 231 13.34 27.86 -8.45
C GLU A 231 12.32 28.78 -9.12
N ASP A 232 11.16 28.91 -8.49
CA ASP A 232 10.09 29.82 -8.91
C ASP A 232 9.54 30.49 -7.66
N GLU A 233 10.04 31.71 -7.37
CA GLU A 233 9.65 32.48 -6.19
C GLU A 233 8.15 32.85 -6.21
N GLU A 234 7.57 33.09 -7.39
CA GLU A 234 6.16 33.46 -7.52
C GLU A 234 5.23 32.27 -7.21
N ALA A 235 5.65 31.07 -7.62
CA ALA A 235 4.95 29.82 -7.31
C ALA A 235 5.34 29.22 -5.95
N GLY A 236 6.33 29.80 -5.24
CA GLY A 236 6.85 29.27 -3.98
C GLY A 236 7.54 27.92 -4.12
N ARG A 237 8.22 27.68 -5.24
CA ARG A 237 8.87 26.40 -5.59
C ARG A 237 10.38 26.50 -5.45
N ASP A 238 10.97 25.59 -4.69
CA ASP A 238 12.42 25.49 -4.50
C ASP A 238 13.13 24.92 -5.74
N ALA A 239 14.43 25.22 -5.88
CA ALA A 239 15.29 24.53 -6.84
C ALA A 239 15.61 23.11 -6.38
N LEU A 240 15.25 22.10 -7.18
CA LEU A 240 15.42 20.68 -6.85
C LEU A 240 16.23 19.94 -7.92
N VAL A 241 17.07 19.01 -7.45
CA VAL A 241 17.69 17.96 -8.27
C VAL A 241 17.21 16.62 -7.76
N LEU A 242 16.53 15.85 -8.60
CA LEU A 242 16.03 14.52 -8.28
C LEU A 242 16.86 13.48 -9.00
N LEU A 243 17.27 12.44 -8.30
CA LEU A 243 17.88 11.24 -8.87
C LEU A 243 16.95 10.06 -8.58
N ARG A 244 16.21 9.61 -9.60
CA ARG A 244 15.28 8.49 -9.49
C ARG A 244 15.97 7.20 -9.91
N ASN A 245 15.81 6.14 -9.11
CA ASN A 245 16.21 4.78 -9.48
C ASN A 245 15.12 4.19 -10.39
N GLU A 246 15.35 4.16 -11.69
CA GLU A 246 14.41 3.61 -12.68
C GLU A 246 14.24 2.09 -12.52
N SER A 247 15.28 1.39 -12.05
CA SER A 247 15.22 -0.05 -11.77
C SER A 247 14.22 -0.38 -10.65
N ALA A 248 13.93 0.56 -9.74
CA ALA A 248 12.93 0.38 -8.70
C ALA A 248 11.48 0.31 -9.23
N ASN A 249 11.21 0.78 -10.45
CA ASN A 249 9.85 0.81 -11.01
C ASN A 249 9.24 -0.61 -11.10
N GLY A 250 10.06 -1.63 -11.37
CA GLY A 250 9.64 -3.04 -11.39
C GLY A 250 8.95 -3.50 -10.10
N LEU A 251 9.36 -2.92 -8.97
CA LEU A 251 8.92 -3.29 -7.62
C LEU A 251 7.69 -2.51 -7.13
N LEU A 252 7.30 -1.44 -7.82
CA LEU A 252 6.19 -0.59 -7.41
C LEU A 252 4.89 -1.38 -7.29
N GLY A 253 4.16 -1.17 -6.19
CA GLY A 253 2.89 -1.84 -5.89
C GLY A 253 3.00 -3.28 -5.37
N ARG A 254 4.21 -3.76 -5.03
CA ARG A 254 4.41 -5.00 -4.28
C ARG A 254 3.85 -4.90 -2.86
N ALA A 255 3.08 -5.91 -2.45
CA ALA A 255 2.44 -5.97 -1.13
C ALA A 255 3.43 -5.98 0.03
N ASP A 256 4.59 -6.60 -0.18
CA ASP A 256 5.65 -6.72 0.81
C ASP A 256 6.56 -5.50 0.86
N MET A 257 6.42 -4.49 -0.01
CA MET A 257 7.29 -3.29 -0.02
C MET A 257 6.50 -1.98 0.22
N GLY A 258 5.56 -2.02 1.16
CA GLY A 258 4.68 -0.88 1.46
C GLY A 258 5.26 0.18 2.40
N TRP A 259 6.44 -0.04 2.97
CA TRP A 259 7.08 0.91 3.89
C TRP A 259 8.18 1.72 3.20
N VAL A 260 8.32 2.97 3.59
CA VAL A 260 9.35 3.89 3.09
C VAL A 260 10.17 4.39 4.28
N VAL A 261 11.46 4.11 4.25
CA VAL A 261 12.45 4.73 5.15
C VAL A 261 13.08 5.90 4.40
N SER A 262 13.05 7.08 5.00
CA SER A 262 13.72 8.26 4.46
C SER A 262 14.82 8.77 5.38
N VAL A 263 15.89 9.28 4.78
CA VAL A 263 16.97 9.95 5.50
C VAL A 263 17.18 11.34 4.91
N GLN A 264 16.87 12.37 5.69
CA GLN A 264 17.10 13.77 5.35
C GLN A 264 18.36 14.28 6.05
N CYS A 265 19.19 15.05 5.36
CA CYS A 265 20.41 15.62 5.91
C CYS A 265 20.71 17.00 5.33
N SER A 266 21.49 17.80 6.04
CA SER A 266 21.98 19.11 5.59
C SER A 266 23.22 18.96 4.71
N ILE A 267 23.30 19.77 3.66
CA ILE A 267 24.45 19.87 2.76
C ILE A 267 25.03 21.28 2.88
N ASP A 268 26.16 21.38 3.58
CA ASP A 268 26.92 22.62 3.71
C ASP A 268 28.27 22.48 2.96
N GLY A 269 28.31 22.97 1.73
CA GLY A 269 29.51 22.93 0.88
C GLY A 269 29.87 21.56 0.30
N GLU A 270 31.04 21.47 -0.34
CA GLU A 270 31.50 20.30 -1.10
C GLU A 270 31.79 19.07 -0.23
N GLU A 271 32.38 19.29 0.95
CA GLU A 271 32.62 18.21 1.92
C GLU A 271 31.31 17.62 2.45
N GLY A 272 30.32 18.47 2.74
CA GLY A 272 28.98 18.05 3.16
C GLY A 272 28.27 17.25 2.07
N LEU A 273 28.36 17.70 0.82
CA LEU A 273 27.79 16.98 -0.32
C LEU A 273 28.43 15.60 -0.52
N THR A 274 29.76 15.52 -0.44
CA THR A 274 30.51 14.26 -0.55
C THR A 274 30.11 13.28 0.55
N ALA A 275 30.01 13.76 1.79
CA ALA A 275 29.56 12.94 2.91
C ALA A 275 28.09 12.50 2.77
N ALA A 276 27.22 13.32 2.17
CA ALA A 276 25.82 12.95 1.91
C ALA A 276 25.71 11.82 0.87
N TYR A 277 26.57 11.82 -0.16
CA TYR A 277 26.65 10.69 -1.10
C TYR A 277 27.16 9.41 -0.43
N GLN A 278 28.19 9.50 0.42
CA GLN A 278 28.66 8.34 1.19
C GLN A 278 27.59 7.77 2.13
N LEU A 279 26.83 8.64 2.81
CA LEU A 279 25.68 8.23 3.61
C LEU A 279 24.66 7.47 2.76
N GLN A 280 24.35 7.98 1.58
CA GLN A 280 23.44 7.35 0.65
C GLN A 280 23.95 5.97 0.20
N ASP A 281 25.22 5.86 -0.20
CA ASP A 281 25.81 4.58 -0.65
C ASP A 281 25.71 3.50 0.45
N GLU A 282 25.90 3.90 1.71
CA GLU A 282 25.74 2.97 2.85
C GLU A 282 24.27 2.59 3.10
N LEU A 283 23.35 3.55 3.03
CA LEU A 283 21.91 3.27 3.14
C LEU A 283 21.45 2.34 2.02
N ASP A 284 22.01 2.54 0.83
CA ASP A 284 21.67 1.80 -0.35
C ASP A 284 22.07 0.32 -0.26
N ALA A 285 23.30 0.07 0.18
CA ALA A 285 23.79 -1.28 0.46
C ALA A 285 22.94 -2.00 1.51
N GLU A 286 22.48 -1.30 2.56
CA GLU A 286 21.61 -1.86 3.59
C GLU A 286 20.17 -2.10 3.13
N ALA A 287 19.63 -1.22 2.28
CA ALA A 287 18.30 -1.35 1.71
C ALA A 287 18.23 -2.58 0.78
N ALA A 288 19.21 -2.73 -0.10
CA ALA A 288 19.28 -3.85 -1.05
C ALA A 288 19.63 -5.21 -0.40
N HIS A 289 19.98 -5.22 0.89
CA HIS A 289 20.35 -6.44 1.60
C HIS A 289 19.24 -7.50 1.49
N GLN A 290 19.60 -8.68 0.97
CA GLN A 290 18.68 -9.80 0.75
C GLN A 290 17.43 -9.44 -0.07
N GLN A 291 17.50 -8.42 -0.93
CA GLN A 291 16.38 -7.96 -1.77
C GLN A 291 15.15 -7.50 -0.95
N GLN A 292 15.35 -7.06 0.29
CA GLN A 292 14.28 -6.65 1.20
C GLN A 292 13.86 -5.18 1.05
N GLY A 293 14.53 -4.44 0.17
CA GLY A 293 14.25 -3.04 -0.10
C GLY A 293 15.12 -2.48 -1.22
N ILE A 294 14.90 -1.24 -1.59
CA ILE A 294 15.65 -0.54 -2.64
C ILE A 294 15.60 0.97 -2.42
N VAL A 295 16.71 1.69 -2.65
CA VAL A 295 16.67 3.15 -2.74
C VAL A 295 15.93 3.54 -4.02
N THR A 296 14.88 4.32 -3.86
CA THR A 296 13.93 4.67 -4.93
C THR A 296 14.22 6.06 -5.50
N LEU A 297 14.56 7.01 -4.64
CA LEU A 297 14.70 8.41 -5.00
C LEU A 297 15.68 9.12 -4.07
N SER A 298 16.45 10.05 -4.63
CA SER A 298 17.13 11.09 -3.85
C SER A 298 16.71 12.46 -4.34
N VAL A 299 16.35 13.34 -3.43
CA VAL A 299 15.98 14.74 -3.72
C VAL A 299 17.00 15.64 -3.04
N THR A 300 17.69 16.47 -3.82
CA THR A 300 18.51 17.56 -3.30
C THR A 300 17.80 18.88 -3.52
N ASN A 301 17.46 19.54 -2.43
CA ASN A 301 16.91 20.88 -2.42
C ASN A 301 18.07 21.88 -2.32
N LEU A 302 18.34 22.56 -3.44
CA LEU A 302 19.43 23.51 -3.56
C LEU A 302 19.14 24.82 -2.82
N THR A 303 17.88 25.26 -2.78
CA THR A 303 17.46 26.46 -2.06
C THR A 303 17.67 26.30 -0.56
N ARG A 304 17.37 25.12 -0.01
CA ARG A 304 17.44 24.84 1.44
C ARG A 304 18.75 24.20 1.89
N GLY A 305 19.58 23.72 0.98
CA GLY A 305 20.80 22.99 1.31
C GLY A 305 20.49 21.67 2.02
N GLU A 306 19.50 20.92 1.52
CA GLU A 306 19.04 19.67 2.12
C GLU A 306 19.05 18.54 1.09
N ARG A 307 19.32 17.30 1.53
CA ARG A 307 19.12 16.09 0.72
C ARG A 307 18.32 15.07 1.48
N THR A 308 17.32 14.51 0.81
CA THR A 308 16.50 13.40 1.32
C THR A 308 16.66 12.20 0.40
N VAL A 309 16.99 11.05 0.99
CA VAL A 309 17.05 9.75 0.29
C VAL A 309 15.88 8.90 0.77
N PHE A 310 15.15 8.29 -0.16
CA PHE A 310 13.99 7.45 0.10
C PHE A 310 14.29 6.00 -0.31
N ALA A 311 14.02 5.06 0.60
CA ALA A 311 14.13 3.62 0.34
C ALA A 311 12.82 2.92 0.67
N ALA A 312 12.28 2.16 -0.29
CA ALA A 312 11.13 1.30 -0.05
C ALA A 312 11.61 -0.05 0.52
N THR A 313 10.86 -0.65 1.44
CA THR A 313 11.26 -1.90 2.11
C THR A 313 10.09 -2.71 2.65
N GLY A 314 10.31 -4.02 2.78
CA GLY A 314 9.46 -4.92 3.56
C GLY A 314 9.90 -5.14 5.01
N GLU A 315 11.07 -4.62 5.38
CA GLU A 315 11.64 -4.75 6.73
C GLU A 315 11.88 -3.37 7.37
N PRO A 316 10.81 -2.59 7.63
CA PRO A 316 10.92 -1.22 8.11
C PRO A 316 11.71 -1.10 9.42
N GLU A 317 11.54 -2.03 10.36
CA GLU A 317 12.25 -2.00 11.64
C GLU A 317 13.77 -2.19 11.47
N ARG A 318 14.17 -3.16 10.62
CA ARG A 318 15.58 -3.44 10.34
C ARG A 318 16.23 -2.26 9.63
N LEU A 319 15.62 -1.80 8.53
CA LEU A 319 16.21 -0.74 7.71
C LEU A 319 16.27 0.58 8.47
N ALA A 320 15.22 0.95 9.21
CA ALA A 320 15.23 2.18 9.98
C ALA A 320 16.25 2.15 11.14
N ALA A 321 16.43 1.00 11.80
CA ALA A 321 17.49 0.84 12.80
C ALA A 321 18.89 0.98 12.17
N LYS A 322 19.12 0.38 11.00
CA LYS A 322 20.38 0.52 10.25
C LYS A 322 20.62 1.94 9.77
N ALA A 323 19.58 2.61 9.28
CA ALA A 323 19.63 4.02 8.90
C ALA A 323 20.06 4.90 10.09
N GLN A 324 19.59 4.62 11.31
CA GLN A 324 20.04 5.34 12.52
C GLN A 324 21.53 5.10 12.82
N GLU A 325 22.01 3.85 12.71
CA GLU A 325 23.42 3.51 12.89
C GLU A 325 24.32 4.21 11.85
N ILE A 326 23.87 4.28 10.59
CA ILE A 326 24.53 5.05 9.52
C ILE A 326 24.53 6.52 9.89
N CYS A 327 23.37 7.11 10.18
CA CYS A 327 23.20 8.52 10.54
C CYS A 327 24.12 8.96 11.70
N ALA A 328 24.33 8.10 12.69
CA ALA A 328 25.24 8.38 13.81
C ALA A 328 26.71 8.57 13.37
N ARG A 329 27.15 7.89 12.30
CA ARG A 329 28.50 8.06 11.72
C ARG A 329 28.63 9.32 10.88
N PHE A 330 27.52 9.86 10.40
CA PHE A 330 27.43 11.08 9.59
C PHE A 330 26.78 12.25 10.37
N ALA A 331 26.98 12.29 11.69
CA ALA A 331 26.33 13.26 12.57
C ALA A 331 26.58 14.74 12.19
N GLN A 332 27.68 15.04 11.49
CA GLN A 332 27.99 16.36 10.95
C GLN A 332 26.93 16.88 9.98
N LEU A 333 26.23 15.99 9.26
CA LEU A 333 25.16 16.33 8.32
C LEU A 333 23.81 16.55 9.02
N LYS A 334 23.76 16.42 10.35
CA LYS A 334 22.54 16.48 11.18
C LYS A 334 21.41 15.60 10.61
N PRO A 335 21.69 14.33 10.25
CA PRO A 335 20.71 13.51 9.54
C PRO A 335 19.51 13.15 10.42
N GLN A 336 18.36 12.99 9.80
CA GLN A 336 17.09 12.61 10.42
C GLN A 336 16.50 11.43 9.65
N VAL A 337 16.09 10.39 10.38
CA VAL A 337 15.45 9.21 9.83
C VAL A 337 13.95 9.30 10.07
N ASP A 338 13.16 9.04 9.04
CA ASP A 338 11.72 8.85 9.13
C ASP A 338 11.31 7.51 8.52
N CYS A 339 10.15 7.00 8.91
CA CYS A 339 9.60 5.75 8.40
C CYS A 339 8.07 5.85 8.33
N GLU A 340 7.52 5.71 7.13
CA GLU A 340 6.10 5.79 6.87
C GLU A 340 5.58 4.61 6.06
N TYR A 341 4.28 4.35 6.18
CA TYR A 341 3.60 3.37 5.33
C TYR A 341 3.00 4.11 4.14
N ASP A 342 3.58 3.89 2.97
CA ASP A 342 3.13 4.42 1.69
C ASP A 342 3.22 3.32 0.63
N PRO A 343 2.19 2.47 0.48
CA PRO A 343 2.21 1.36 -0.47
C PRO A 343 2.11 1.82 -1.93
N ASN A 344 1.75 3.08 -2.17
CA ASN A 344 1.65 3.65 -3.51
C ASN A 344 2.96 4.29 -3.99
N TRP A 345 3.98 4.42 -3.13
CA TRP A 345 5.24 5.11 -3.40
C TRP A 345 5.00 6.49 -4.02
N ARG A 346 4.20 7.33 -3.36
CA ARG A 346 3.83 8.66 -3.83
C ARG A 346 5.05 9.52 -4.09
N HIS A 347 6.09 9.41 -3.27
CA HIS A 347 7.35 10.12 -3.48
C HIS A 347 8.04 9.76 -4.80
N TYR A 348 7.83 8.56 -5.34
CA TYR A 348 8.50 8.06 -6.55
C TYR A 348 7.80 8.48 -7.87
N ARG A 349 6.53 8.89 -7.79
CA ARG A 349 5.67 9.23 -8.93
C ARG A 349 5.50 10.75 -8.99
N PHE A 350 6.38 11.46 -9.69
CA PHE A 350 6.32 12.92 -9.88
C PHE A 350 5.53 13.32 -11.12
#